data_AF-A0A6G2HI23-F1
#
_entry.id   AF-A0A6G2HI23-F1
#
_cell.length_a   1.000
_cell.length_b   1.000
_cell.length_c   1.000
_cell.angle_alpha   90.00
_cell.angle_beta   90.00
_cell.angle_gamma   90.00
#
_symmetry.space_group_name_H-M   'P 1'
#
loop_
_entity.id
_entity.type
_entity.pdbx_description
1 polymer ?
#
loop_
_entity_poly.entity_id
_entity_poly.type
_entity_poly.pdbx_seq_one_letter_code
_entity_poly.pdbx_strand_id
1 'polypeptide(L)'
;MVSPHPTPLLVDVGTAIGEAGGVIQYGLVFLFAALPWVEILVVIPIAIGVGLNPVLTGIVAFAGNAGSVYVLLLFHRRIARWRRRRRSKPEDGDEPTGRRHEWAHGVWDRYGLPGLSLAAPVLTGVHLAALLALAAGSRTRSVGGWMTLGIAAWTVALVVGSAFGTSLLGTLD
;
A
#
# COMPACT_ATOMS: atom_id res chain seq x y z
N MET A 1 -55.24 -13.70 -21.82
CA MET A 1 -54.66 -12.97 -20.68
C MET A 1 -53.16 -13.19 -20.75
N VAL A 2 -52.40 -12.19 -21.23
CA VAL A 2 -50.95 -12.24 -21.37
C VAL A 2 -50.36 -11.45 -20.21
N SER A 3 -49.66 -12.13 -19.30
CA SER A 3 -48.94 -11.48 -18.21
C SER A 3 -47.81 -10.63 -18.79
N PRO A 4 -47.65 -9.35 -18.41
CA PRO A 4 -46.50 -8.58 -18.87
C PRO A 4 -45.23 -9.16 -18.23
N HIS A 5 -44.36 -9.75 -19.06
CA HIS A 5 -43.02 -10.13 -18.65
C HIS A 5 -42.23 -8.85 -18.31
N PRO A 6 -41.59 -8.75 -17.13
CA PRO A 6 -40.65 -7.67 -16.88
C PRO A 6 -39.55 -7.75 -17.94
N THR A 7 -39.38 -6.65 -18.68
CA THR A 7 -38.41 -6.53 -19.77
C THR A 7 -36.99 -6.83 -19.28
N PRO A 8 -36.23 -7.72 -19.95
CA PRO A 8 -34.88 -8.13 -19.51
C PRO A 8 -33.89 -6.96 -19.42
N LEU A 9 -34.11 -5.89 -20.20
CA LEU A 9 -33.26 -4.71 -20.29
C LEU A 9 -33.13 -3.92 -18.97
N LEU A 10 -34.20 -3.84 -18.17
CA LEU A 10 -34.15 -3.13 -16.87
C LEU A 10 -33.43 -3.95 -15.80
N VAL A 11 -33.54 -5.27 -15.85
CA VAL A 11 -32.78 -6.17 -14.96
C VAL A 11 -31.30 -6.13 -15.34
N ASP A 12 -30.98 -6.16 -16.64
CA ASP A 12 -29.60 -6.07 -17.16
C ASP A 12 -28.91 -4.74 -16.80
N VAL A 13 -29.63 -3.63 -16.91
CA VAL A 13 -29.09 -2.32 -16.53
C VAL A 13 -28.97 -2.22 -15.00
N GLY A 14 -29.92 -2.78 -14.25
CA GLY A 14 -29.85 -2.85 -12.78
C GLY A 14 -28.68 -3.69 -12.28
N THR A 15 -28.43 -4.86 -12.88
CA THR A 15 -27.29 -5.72 -12.56
C THR A 15 -25.98 -5.08 -13.02
N ALA A 16 -25.92 -4.51 -14.22
CA ALA A 16 -24.73 -3.81 -14.71
C ALA A 16 -24.37 -2.59 -13.85
N ILE A 17 -25.35 -1.81 -13.38
CA ILE A 17 -25.12 -0.68 -12.46
C ILE A 17 -24.73 -1.18 -11.07
N GLY A 18 -25.35 -2.26 -10.57
CA GLY A 18 -24.99 -2.88 -9.29
C GLY A 18 -23.56 -3.45 -9.28
N GLU A 19 -23.19 -4.16 -10.34
CA GLU A 19 -21.83 -4.69 -10.55
C GLU A 19 -20.81 -3.57 -10.77
N ALA A 20 -21.16 -2.54 -11.55
CA ALA A 20 -20.33 -1.35 -11.72
C ALA A 20 -20.12 -0.64 -10.38
N GLY A 21 -21.14 -0.54 -9.53
CA GLY A 21 -21.03 0.01 -8.18
C GLY A 21 -19.94 -0.68 -7.36
N GLY A 22 -19.96 -2.02 -7.33
CA GLY A 22 -18.94 -2.80 -6.61
C GLY A 22 -17.54 -2.63 -7.19
N VAL A 23 -17.39 -2.75 -8.52
CA VAL A 23 -16.09 -2.57 -9.20
C VAL A 23 -15.53 -1.17 -8.99
N ILE A 24 -16.37 -0.14 -9.07
CA ILE A 24 -15.98 1.25 -8.83
C ILE A 24 -15.57 1.44 -7.37
N GLN A 25 -16.31 0.90 -6.40
CA GLN A 25 -15.96 0.98 -4.98
C GLN A 25 -14.59 0.36 -4.69
N TYR A 26 -14.31 -0.84 -5.19
CA TYR A 26 -12.99 -1.45 -5.06
C TYR A 26 -11.91 -0.69 -5.82
N GLY A 27 -12.23 -0.14 -6.99
CA GLY A 27 -11.33 0.75 -7.73
C GLY A 27 -10.96 2.00 -6.93
N LEU A 28 -11.91 2.60 -6.20
CA LEU A 28 -11.68 3.72 -5.31
C LEU A 28 -10.84 3.31 -4.10
N VAL A 29 -11.10 2.16 -3.47
CA VAL A 29 -10.26 1.61 -2.39
C VAL A 29 -8.82 1.47 -2.86
N PHE A 30 -8.60 0.89 -4.04
CA PHE A 30 -7.27 0.76 -4.63
C PHE A 30 -6.62 2.12 -4.84
N LEU A 31 -7.33 3.05 -5.49
CA LEU A 31 -6.81 4.36 -5.85
C LEU A 31 -6.44 5.16 -4.59
N PHE A 32 -7.34 5.23 -3.61
CA PHE A 32 -7.08 5.92 -2.37
C PHE A 32 -5.93 5.28 -1.61
N ALA A 33 -5.90 3.95 -1.44
CA ALA A 33 -4.81 3.28 -0.74
C ALA A 33 -3.44 3.43 -1.42
N ALA A 34 -3.42 3.68 -2.73
CA ALA A 34 -2.21 3.96 -3.50
C ALA A 34 -1.69 5.40 -3.32
N LEU A 35 -2.50 6.33 -2.82
CA LEU A 35 -2.10 7.71 -2.62
C LEU A 35 -1.26 7.85 -1.34
N PRO A 36 -0.08 8.50 -1.38
CA PRO A 36 0.77 8.66 -0.22
C PRO A 36 0.13 9.36 0.98
N TRP A 37 -0.87 10.21 0.72
CA TRP A 37 -1.58 10.96 1.75
C TRP A 37 -2.84 10.24 2.27
N VAL A 38 -3.32 9.20 1.58
CA VAL A 38 -4.44 8.36 2.05
C VAL A 38 -3.92 6.97 2.35
N GLU A 39 -3.42 6.79 3.56
CA GLU A 39 -2.87 5.52 4.00
C GLU A 39 -3.97 4.49 4.36
N ILE A 40 -3.59 3.21 4.34
CA ILE A 40 -4.49 2.08 4.63
C ILE A 40 -5.24 2.19 5.96
N LEU A 41 -4.67 2.92 6.93
CA LEU A 41 -5.28 3.21 8.24
C LEU A 41 -6.64 3.90 8.13
N VAL A 42 -6.85 4.70 7.09
CA VAL A 42 -8.11 5.44 6.86
C VAL A 42 -9.00 4.68 5.88
N VAL A 43 -8.42 4.16 4.79
CA VAL A 43 -9.18 3.52 3.72
C VAL A 43 -9.88 2.25 4.20
N ILE A 44 -9.18 1.36 4.93
CA ILE A 44 -9.70 0.04 5.30
C ILE A 44 -10.89 0.16 6.27
N PRO A 45 -10.81 0.92 7.39
CA PRO A 45 -11.93 1.03 8.31
C PRO A 45 -13.16 1.70 7.68
N ILE A 46 -12.96 2.72 6.85
CA ILE A 46 -14.07 3.38 6.15
C ILE A 46 -14.74 2.43 5.17
N ALA A 47 -13.96 1.74 4.33
CA ALA A 47 -14.50 0.80 3.35
C ALA A 47 -15.29 -0.34 4.01
N ILE A 48 -14.77 -0.93 5.08
CA ILE A 48 -15.49 -1.96 5.85
C ILE A 48 -16.70 -1.37 6.56
N GLY A 49 -16.58 -0.16 7.13
CA GLY A 49 -17.67 0.53 7.82
C GLY A 49 -18.85 0.88 6.91
N VAL A 50 -18.63 1.11 5.62
CA VAL A 50 -19.72 1.28 4.63
C VAL A 50 -20.20 -0.04 4.01
N GLY A 51 -19.73 -1.18 4.52
CA GLY A 51 -20.26 -2.51 4.18
C GLY A 51 -19.49 -3.29 3.11
N LEU A 52 -18.30 -2.86 2.69
CA LEU A 52 -17.51 -3.67 1.74
C LEU A 52 -16.99 -4.95 2.40
N ASN A 53 -16.88 -6.02 1.59
CA ASN A 53 -16.31 -7.29 2.05
C ASN A 53 -14.89 -7.08 2.64
N PRO A 54 -14.64 -7.45 3.91
CA PRO A 54 -13.36 -7.18 4.58
C PRO A 54 -12.14 -7.80 3.89
N VAL A 55 -12.28 -9.02 3.36
CA VAL A 55 -11.18 -9.75 2.71
C VAL A 55 -10.80 -9.07 1.40
N LEU A 56 -11.79 -8.75 0.55
CA LEU A 56 -11.55 -8.06 -0.72
C LEU A 56 -10.98 -6.66 -0.48
N THR A 57 -11.52 -5.92 0.49
CA THR A 57 -10.99 -4.60 0.89
C THR A 57 -9.52 -4.70 1.29
N GLY A 58 -9.16 -5.69 2.11
CA GLY A 58 -7.77 -5.94 2.52
C GLY A 58 -6.85 -6.20 1.33
N ILE A 59 -7.23 -7.11 0.43
CA ILE A 59 -6.43 -7.45 -0.76
C ILE A 59 -6.22 -6.22 -1.66
N VAL A 60 -7.30 -5.48 -1.92
CA VAL A 60 -7.29 -4.32 -2.82
C VAL A 60 -6.49 -3.16 -2.22
N ALA A 61 -6.68 -2.86 -0.94
CA ALA A 61 -5.93 -1.82 -0.24
C ALA A 61 -4.43 -2.17 -0.15
N PHE A 62 -4.11 -3.42 0.18
CA PHE A 62 -2.73 -3.92 0.17
C PHE A 62 -2.08 -3.78 -1.20
N ALA A 63 -2.78 -4.20 -2.27
CA ALA A 63 -2.26 -4.13 -3.62
C ALA A 63 -2.02 -2.69 -4.08
N GLY A 64 -2.94 -1.77 -3.76
CA GLY A 64 -2.79 -0.34 -4.05
C GLY A 64 -1.57 0.27 -3.37
N ASN A 65 -1.44 0.06 -2.05
CA ASN A 65 -0.39 0.66 -1.24
C ASN A 65 1.00 0.02 -1.48
N ALA A 66 1.07 -1.31 -1.57
CA ALA A 66 2.32 -1.97 -1.94
C ALA A 66 2.74 -1.58 -3.37
N GLY A 67 1.77 -1.52 -4.30
CA GLY A 67 2.00 -1.14 -5.68
C GLY A 67 2.63 0.25 -5.82
N SER A 68 2.09 1.27 -5.14
CA SER A 68 2.63 2.63 -5.15
C SER A 68 4.04 2.71 -4.57
N VAL A 69 4.34 1.94 -3.49
CA VAL A 69 5.71 1.79 -2.99
C VAL A 69 6.63 1.22 -4.06
N TYR A 70 6.24 0.16 -4.76
CA TYR A 70 7.07 -0.40 -5.83
C TYR A 70 7.29 0.59 -6.99
N VAL A 71 6.28 1.38 -7.37
CA VAL A 71 6.43 2.46 -8.35
C VAL A 71 7.50 3.47 -7.90
N LEU A 72 7.45 3.88 -6.63
CA LEU A 72 8.45 4.76 -6.04
C LEU A 72 9.87 4.15 -6.09
N LEU A 73 10.00 2.87 -5.70
CA LEU A 73 11.27 2.15 -5.75
C LEU A 73 11.83 2.05 -7.18
N LEU A 74 10.97 1.82 -8.17
CA LEU A 74 11.35 1.78 -9.59
C LEU A 74 11.81 3.15 -10.09
N PHE A 75 11.09 4.22 -9.72
CA PHE A 75 11.44 5.59 -10.06
C PHE A 75 12.80 5.98 -9.46
N HIS A 76 13.03 5.66 -8.19
CA HIS A 76 14.32 5.87 -7.53
C HIS A 76 15.46 5.16 -8.29
N ARG A 77 15.29 3.87 -8.63
CA ARG A 77 16.28 3.13 -9.42
C ARG A 77 16.51 3.72 -10.80
N ARG A 78 15.46 4.23 -11.46
CA ARG A 78 15.56 4.85 -12.78
C ARG A 78 16.38 6.14 -12.74
N ILE A 79 16.10 7.01 -11.77
CA ILE A 79 16.85 8.25 -11.56
C ILE A 79 18.31 7.95 -11.20
N ALA A 80 18.55 7.01 -10.28
CA ALA A 80 19.90 6.64 -9.88
C ALA A 80 20.74 6.16 -11.09
N ARG A 81 20.17 5.31 -11.96
CA ARG A 81 20.82 4.87 -13.20
C ARG A 81 21.05 6.01 -14.19
N TRP A 82 20.08 6.91 -14.33
CA TRP A 82 20.18 8.06 -15.23
C TRP A 82 21.29 9.02 -14.79
N ARG A 83 21.39 9.35 -13.48
CA ARG A 83 22.49 10.15 -12.93
C ARG A 83 23.85 9.51 -13.16
N ARG A 84 23.98 8.20 -12.92
CA ARG A 84 25.23 7.45 -13.17
C ARG A 84 25.65 7.49 -14.65
N ARG A 85 24.71 7.45 -15.59
CA ARG A 85 24.98 7.50 -17.04
C ARG A 85 25.37 8.89 -17.55
N ARG A 86 24.95 9.96 -16.87
CA ARG A 86 25.26 11.34 -17.26
C ARG A 86 26.55 11.91 -16.65
N ARG A 87 27.22 11.15 -15.78
CA ARG A 87 28.50 11.54 -15.20
C ARG A 87 29.62 10.82 -15.97
N SER A 88 30.47 11.58 -16.68
CA SER A 88 31.64 11.09 -17.43
C SER A 88 32.82 10.67 -16.54
N LYS A 89 32.63 10.69 -15.23
CA LYS A 89 33.59 10.22 -14.22
C LYS A 89 32.74 9.51 -13.17
N PRO A 90 33.13 8.32 -12.68
CA PRO A 90 32.57 7.85 -11.43
C PRO A 90 32.92 8.94 -10.42
N GLU A 91 31.94 9.71 -9.96
CA GLU A 91 31.98 10.06 -8.56
C GLU A 91 31.88 8.71 -7.88
N ASP A 92 33.01 8.25 -7.34
CA ASP A 92 33.03 7.56 -6.06
C ASP A 92 32.16 8.39 -5.12
N GLY A 93 30.84 8.18 -5.22
CA GLY A 93 29.88 8.85 -4.37
C GLY A 93 30.02 8.22 -3.02
N ASP A 94 30.90 8.82 -2.21
CA ASP A 94 31.04 8.65 -0.78
C ASP A 94 30.89 7.19 -0.33
N GLU A 95 31.96 6.40 -0.51
CA GLU A 95 32.30 5.52 0.61
C GLU A 95 32.88 6.43 1.69
N PRO A 96 32.20 6.69 2.83
CA PRO A 96 32.95 6.91 4.06
C PRO A 96 33.69 5.60 4.32
N THR A 97 34.90 5.54 3.75
CA THR A 97 35.86 4.45 3.87
C THR A 97 36.05 4.12 5.34
N GLY A 98 35.33 3.12 5.81
CA GLY A 98 35.32 2.78 7.22
C GLY A 98 34.41 1.60 7.46
N ARG A 99 34.98 0.52 8.00
CA ARG A 99 34.28 -0.65 8.55
C ARG A 99 33.07 -0.26 9.44
N ARG A 100 33.08 0.95 10.02
CA ARG A 100 31.99 1.53 10.81
C ARG A 100 30.73 1.86 10.00
N HIS A 101 30.84 2.32 8.75
CA HIS A 101 29.68 2.70 7.94
C HIS A 101 28.97 1.46 7.34
N GLU A 102 29.74 0.49 6.84
CA GLU A 102 29.19 -0.81 6.44
C GLU A 102 28.50 -1.53 7.60
N TRP A 103 29.11 -1.48 8.80
CA TRP A 103 28.49 -2.02 10.00
C TRP A 103 27.20 -1.27 10.37
N ALA A 104 27.18 0.06 10.30
CA ALA A 104 25.99 0.87 10.56
C ALA A 104 24.85 0.55 9.58
N HIS A 105 25.14 0.38 8.29
CA HIS A 105 24.15 -0.07 7.31
C HIS A 105 23.66 -1.49 7.58
N GLY A 106 24.55 -2.42 7.96
CA GLY A 106 24.17 -3.78 8.31
C GLY A 106 23.24 -3.85 9.52
N VAL A 107 23.50 -3.05 10.56
CA VAL A 107 22.64 -2.93 11.75
C VAL A 107 21.31 -2.26 11.39
N TRP A 108 21.33 -1.19 10.60
CA TRP A 108 20.13 -0.50 10.14
C TRP A 108 19.23 -1.38 9.28
N ASP A 109 19.77 -2.11 8.30
CA ASP A 109 18.98 -3.02 7.47
C ASP A 109 18.39 -4.19 8.28
N ARG A 110 19.02 -4.57 9.40
CA ARG A 110 18.57 -5.69 10.25
C ARG A 110 17.57 -5.28 11.32
N TYR A 111 17.63 -4.05 11.84
CA TYR A 111 16.79 -3.61 12.96
C TYR A 111 16.03 -2.31 12.69
N GLY A 112 16.66 -1.37 11.98
CA GLY A 112 16.06 -0.09 11.60
C GLY A 112 14.96 -0.25 10.55
N LEU A 113 15.22 -0.98 9.46
CA LEU A 113 14.23 -1.19 8.40
C LEU A 113 12.96 -1.92 8.87
N PRO A 114 13.05 -3.05 9.58
CA PRO A 114 11.88 -3.75 10.08
C PRO A 114 11.06 -2.86 11.01
N GLY A 115 11.72 -2.23 11.99
CA GLY A 115 11.07 -1.34 12.95
C GLY A 115 10.41 -0.15 12.26
N LEU A 116 11.11 0.47 11.30
CA LEU A 116 10.58 1.58 10.51
C LEU A 116 9.38 1.14 9.67
N SER A 117 9.43 -0.02 9.01
CA SER A 117 8.32 -0.52 8.18
C SER A 117 7.06 -0.86 8.99
N LEU A 118 7.22 -1.37 10.22
CA LEU A 118 6.12 -1.62 11.13
C LEU A 118 5.59 -0.32 11.76
N ALA A 119 6.44 0.66 12.02
CA ALA A 119 6.01 1.94 12.56
C ALA A 119 5.49 2.90 11.47
N ALA A 120 5.79 2.62 10.19
CA ALA A 120 5.59 3.54 9.07
C ALA A 120 4.13 3.98 8.91
N PRO A 121 3.11 3.09 8.89
CA PRO A 121 1.74 3.52 8.69
C PRO A 121 1.28 4.54 9.74
N VAL A 122 1.73 4.39 10.99
CA VAL A 122 1.30 5.22 12.12
C VAL A 122 2.10 6.52 12.23
N LEU A 123 3.42 6.48 12.01
CA LEU A 123 4.29 7.63 12.32
C LEU A 123 4.48 8.59 11.14
N THR A 124 4.73 8.05 9.94
CA THR A 124 5.28 8.84 8.82
C THR A 124 4.58 8.60 7.49
N GLY A 125 3.75 7.57 7.41
CA GLY A 125 3.25 7.02 6.15
C GLY A 125 4.27 6.06 5.52
N VAL A 126 3.75 5.04 4.84
CA VAL A 126 4.53 3.96 4.23
C VAL A 126 5.49 4.52 3.17
N HIS A 127 5.01 5.50 2.41
CA HIS A 127 5.74 6.13 1.32
C HIS A 127 6.93 6.96 1.80
N LEU A 128 6.75 7.73 2.87
CA LEU A 128 7.80 8.58 3.43
C LEU A 128 8.87 7.73 4.11
N ALA A 129 8.46 6.69 4.83
CA ALA A 129 9.38 5.73 5.40
C ALA A 129 10.22 5.02 4.33
N ALA A 130 9.64 4.73 3.15
CA ALA A 130 10.37 4.10 2.04
C ALA A 130 11.40 5.06 1.44
N LEU A 131 11.04 6.35 1.31
CA LEU A 131 11.97 7.40 0.91
C LEU A 131 13.12 7.57 1.92
N LEU A 132 12.81 7.60 3.22
CA LEU A 132 13.81 7.72 4.28
C LEU A 132 14.77 6.53 4.29
N ALA A 133 14.25 5.31 4.15
CA ALA A 133 15.07 4.12 4.05
C ALA A 133 16.01 4.15 2.83
N LEU A 134 15.49 4.56 1.66
CA LEU A 134 16.31 4.75 0.46
C LEU A 134 17.33 5.87 0.61
N ALA A 135 16.97 6.98 1.27
CA ALA A 135 17.87 8.11 1.53
C ALA A 135 18.99 7.72 2.53
N ALA A 136 18.68 6.85 3.49
CA ALA A 136 19.64 6.26 4.42
C ALA A 136 20.55 5.19 3.75
N GLY A 137 20.49 5.01 2.43
CA GLY A 137 21.35 4.11 1.68
C GLY A 137 20.90 2.64 1.66
N SER A 138 19.73 2.31 2.21
CA SER A 138 19.26 0.93 2.22
C SER A 138 18.99 0.39 0.83
N ARG A 139 19.28 -0.90 0.65
CA ARG A 139 19.10 -1.57 -0.63
C ARG A 139 17.61 -1.59 -1.00
N THR A 140 17.27 -1.13 -2.21
CA THR A 140 15.88 -1.09 -2.69
C THR A 140 15.14 -2.42 -2.57
N ARG A 141 15.84 -3.57 -2.70
CA ARG A 141 15.23 -4.90 -2.51
C ARG A 141 14.83 -5.16 -1.06
N SER A 142 15.69 -4.77 -0.11
CA SER A 142 15.43 -4.88 1.32
C SER A 142 14.26 -3.97 1.72
N VAL A 143 14.28 -2.71 1.27
CA VAL A 143 13.19 -1.74 1.50
C VAL A 143 11.86 -2.29 0.98
N GLY A 144 11.82 -2.83 -0.25
CA GLY A 144 10.61 -3.43 -0.80
C GLY A 144 10.08 -4.59 0.02
N GLY A 145 10.96 -5.52 0.44
CA GLY A 145 10.57 -6.66 1.26
C GLY A 145 9.99 -6.26 2.61
N TRP A 146 10.70 -5.40 3.36
CA TRP A 146 10.26 -4.95 4.68
C TRP A 146 8.99 -4.10 4.62
N MET A 147 8.90 -3.18 3.66
CA MET A 147 7.67 -2.41 3.48
C MET A 147 6.48 -3.31 3.13
N THR A 148 6.66 -4.26 2.22
CA THR A 148 5.59 -5.21 1.88
C THR A 148 5.11 -5.97 3.12
N LEU A 149 6.04 -6.45 3.96
CA LEU A 149 5.70 -7.17 5.19
C LEU A 149 4.98 -6.27 6.20
N GLY A 150 5.45 -5.03 6.39
CA GLY A 150 4.81 -4.05 7.28
C GLY A 150 3.40 -3.68 6.83
N ILE A 151 3.22 -3.40 5.53
CA ILE A 151 1.90 -3.11 4.93
C ILE A 151 0.98 -4.32 5.09
N ALA A 152 1.47 -5.54 4.83
CA ALA A 152 0.67 -6.76 4.99
C ALA A 152 0.20 -6.94 6.45
N ALA A 153 1.11 -6.80 7.41
CA ALA A 153 0.80 -6.93 8.83
C ALA A 153 -0.27 -5.91 9.27
N TRP A 154 -0.13 -4.64 8.88
CA TRP A 154 -1.11 -3.61 9.19
C TRP A 154 -2.43 -3.79 8.47
N THR A 155 -2.41 -4.23 7.20
CA THR A 155 -3.63 -4.56 6.47
C THR A 155 -4.42 -5.62 7.21
N VAL A 156 -3.77 -6.70 7.64
CA VAL A 156 -4.41 -7.76 8.42
C VAL A 156 -4.97 -7.21 9.73
N ALA A 157 -4.17 -6.45 10.48
CA ALA A 157 -4.60 -5.86 11.75
C ALA A 157 -5.83 -4.95 11.59
N LEU A 158 -5.86 -4.11 10.55
CA LEU A 158 -6.96 -3.20 10.27
C LEU A 158 -8.22 -3.90 9.78
N VAL A 159 -8.08 -4.89 8.89
CA VAL A 159 -9.20 -5.69 8.40
C VAL A 159 -9.86 -6.43 9.56
N VAL A 160 -9.04 -7.11 10.37
CA VAL A 160 -9.51 -7.83 11.56
C VAL A 160 -10.15 -6.87 12.55
N GLY A 161 -9.48 -5.75 12.87
CA GLY A 161 -9.99 -4.74 13.80
C GLY A 161 -11.31 -4.10 13.33
N SER A 162 -11.43 -3.80 12.04
CA SER A 162 -12.64 -3.17 11.48
C SER A 162 -13.80 -4.17 11.34
N ALA A 163 -13.51 -5.41 10.97
CA ALA A 163 -14.52 -6.48 10.91
C ALA A 163 -15.09 -6.78 12.30
N PHE A 164 -14.24 -6.87 13.33
CA PHE A 164 -14.73 -7.04 14.70
C PHE A 164 -15.40 -5.77 15.24
N GLY A 165 -14.90 -4.58 14.90
CA GLY A 165 -15.50 -3.31 15.32
C GLY A 165 -16.93 -3.15 14.82
N THR A 166 -17.19 -3.46 13.54
CA THR A 166 -18.54 -3.45 12.97
C THR A 166 -19.46 -4.49 13.61
N SER A 167 -18.96 -5.67 13.97
CA SER A 167 -19.74 -6.67 14.71
C SER A 167 -20.10 -6.23 16.15
N LEU A 168 -19.25 -5.43 16.80
CA LEU A 168 -19.49 -4.94 18.17
C LEU A 168 -20.42 -3.73 18.22
N LEU A 169 -20.46 -2.94 17.14
CA LEU A 169 -21.31 -1.75 17.00
C LEU A 169 -22.77 -2.08 16.63
N GLY A 170 -23.12 -3.36 16.42
CA GLY A 170 -24.50 -3.81 16.21
C GLY A 170 -25.16 -3.27 14.93
N THR A 171 -24.37 -2.83 13.94
CA THR A 171 -24.92 -2.23 12.72
C THR A 171 -25.35 -3.23 11.66
N LEU A 172 -25.34 -4.53 11.96
CA LEU A 172 -25.86 -5.60 11.08
C LEU A 172 -26.51 -6.72 11.90
N ASP A 173 -27.63 -6.41 12.56
CA ASP A 173 -28.74 -7.34 12.82
C ASP A 173 -30.03 -6.72 12.27
#